data_AF-A0AAJ0SGF1-F1
#
_entry.id   AF-A0AAJ0SGF1-F1
#
_cell.length_a   1.000
_cell.length_b   1.000
_cell.length_c   1.000
_cell.angle_alpha   90.00
_cell.angle_beta   90.00
_cell.angle_gamma   90.00
#
_symmetry.space_group_name_H-M   'P 1'
#
loop_
_entity.id
_entity.type
_entity.pdbx_description
1 polymer ?
#
loop_
_entity_poly.entity_id
_entity_poly.type
_entity_poly.pdbx_seq_one_letter_code
_entity_poly.pdbx_strand_id
1 'polypeptide(L)'
;MKKNTLLFLLLFALGISFTSCTKDFEDGLNYNNGNQETGNGNGNNPNGTGVFKATVGGNAFVANSSSAIVTDNFVLIAGIRTANKDLIQITLPSNKVGTYTWANSEDDGEKFVLSYGSVTATTENPFISASNEVAEFFGVKNYTDTALVTITAVDKTKKTISGTFQFTGFRDIGDDKTETKIITNGSFTNIPYTENAPVVESDGFLNAKIDGVGFAENDIDVASVNSSGVHPYYSIVGVKNGGSDDSVRIGISQSYGVGTYQASSAILNGGGEELVNVASASCILDDLLYNTESGSLTITLKTATKIEGTFNFVVSNFTTGKKKTITGSFGINTDDL
;
A
#
# COMPACT_ATOMS: atom_id res chain seq x y z
N MET A 1 -4.28 -41.99 1.81
CA MET A 1 -5.16 -40.84 1.53
C MET A 1 -4.42 -39.58 1.94
N LYS A 2 -3.73 -38.93 0.99
CA LYS A 2 -3.00 -37.67 1.22
C LYS A 2 -4.00 -36.52 1.07
N LYS A 3 -3.98 -35.59 2.03
CA LYS A 3 -4.97 -34.52 2.20
C LYS A 3 -4.73 -33.42 1.15
N ASN A 4 -5.80 -33.08 0.42
CA ASN A 4 -5.87 -31.99 -0.55
C ASN A 4 -5.95 -30.63 0.16
N THR A 5 -4.88 -30.21 0.83
CA THR A 5 -4.81 -28.89 1.49
C THR A 5 -4.27 -27.80 0.56
N LEU A 6 -3.65 -28.18 -0.57
CA LEU A 6 -3.02 -27.23 -1.51
C LEU A 6 -4.03 -26.47 -2.39
N LEU A 7 -5.23 -27.01 -2.58
CA LEU A 7 -6.24 -26.45 -3.49
C LEU A 7 -7.04 -25.29 -2.86
N PHE A 8 -7.09 -25.20 -1.52
CA PHE A 8 -7.84 -24.15 -0.82
C PHE A 8 -7.02 -22.87 -0.59
N LEU A 9 -5.68 -22.95 -0.60
CA LEU A 9 -4.80 -21.79 -0.47
C LEU A 9 -4.68 -21.01 -1.80
N LEU A 10 -4.86 -21.71 -2.94
CA LEU A 10 -4.76 -21.14 -4.29
C LEU A 10 -5.92 -20.18 -4.64
N LEU A 11 -7.10 -20.38 -4.04
CA LEU A 11 -8.26 -19.50 -4.20
C LEU A 11 -8.12 -18.18 -3.42
N PHE A 12 -7.28 -18.15 -2.37
CA PHE A 12 -7.04 -16.94 -1.59
C PHE A 12 -6.00 -16.03 -2.25
N ALA A 13 -5.01 -16.61 -2.94
CA ALA A 13 -3.97 -15.86 -3.66
C ALA A 13 -4.45 -15.19 -4.96
N LEU A 14 -5.52 -15.70 -5.57
CA LEU A 14 -6.14 -15.09 -6.77
C LEU A 14 -7.10 -13.93 -6.43
N GLY A 15 -7.47 -13.76 -5.16
CA GLY A 15 -8.40 -12.72 -4.71
C GLY A 15 -7.75 -11.39 -4.29
N ILE A 16 -6.42 -11.29 -4.34
CA ILE A 16 -5.67 -10.10 -3.93
C ILE A 16 -5.08 -9.35 -5.14
N SER A 17 -5.41 -9.81 -6.36
CA SER A 17 -5.01 -9.15 -7.60
C SER A 17 -6.04 -8.09 -7.99
N PHE A 18 -5.72 -6.85 -7.63
CA PHE A 18 -6.15 -5.59 -8.27
C PHE A 18 -7.64 -5.24 -8.25
N THR A 19 -8.06 -4.62 -7.15
CA THR A 19 -8.94 -3.43 -7.18
C THR A 19 -8.74 -2.71 -5.85
N SER A 20 -8.44 -1.41 -5.87
CA SER A 20 -8.06 -0.52 -4.75
C SER A 20 -6.57 -0.11 -4.60
N CYS A 21 -5.77 -0.16 -5.67
CA CYS A 21 -4.66 0.80 -5.83
C CYS A 21 -4.83 1.55 -7.15
N THR A 22 -5.99 2.17 -7.35
CA THR A 22 -6.13 3.32 -8.26
C THR A 22 -6.19 4.57 -7.40
N LYS A 23 -5.09 4.84 -6.71
CA LYS A 23 -4.66 6.20 -6.39
C LYS A 23 -3.26 6.30 -6.94
N ASP A 24 -3.24 6.54 -8.25
CA ASP A 24 -2.35 7.46 -8.90
C ASP A 24 -1.10 7.84 -8.09
N PHE A 25 0.03 7.26 -8.48
CA PHE A 25 1.34 7.89 -8.32
C PHE A 25 1.46 9.21 -9.13
N GLU A 26 0.33 9.83 -9.53
CA GLU A 26 0.28 11.11 -10.24
C GLU A 26 0.74 12.27 -9.34
N ASP A 27 0.74 12.11 -8.01
CA ASP A 27 1.32 13.13 -7.10
C ASP A 27 2.82 12.96 -6.82
N GLY A 28 3.49 12.05 -7.54
CA GLY A 28 4.94 11.96 -7.62
C GLY A 28 5.64 13.19 -8.25
N LEU A 29 4.92 14.29 -8.48
CA LEU A 29 5.41 15.50 -9.13
C LEU A 29 5.50 16.74 -8.23
N ASN A 30 5.21 16.68 -6.92
CA ASN A 30 5.40 17.85 -6.06
C ASN A 30 6.30 17.62 -4.85
N TYR A 31 7.59 17.39 -5.13
CA TYR A 31 8.67 17.57 -4.15
C TYR A 31 9.09 19.05 -4.00
N ASN A 32 8.14 20.00 -4.07
CA ASN A 32 8.35 21.34 -3.59
C ASN A 32 7.53 21.54 -2.31
N ASN A 33 8.25 21.53 -1.21
CA ASN A 33 7.77 21.89 0.12
C ASN A 33 6.94 23.19 0.04
N GLY A 34 5.64 23.08 0.30
CA GLY A 34 4.72 24.21 0.31
C GLY A 34 4.95 25.10 1.53
N ASN A 35 5.81 26.11 1.35
CA ASN A 35 5.71 27.44 1.95
C ASN A 35 6.82 28.33 1.36
N GLN A 36 6.58 28.84 0.15
CA GLN A 36 7.32 30.00 -0.34
C GLN A 36 6.43 31.23 -0.19
N GLU A 37 6.46 31.82 1.02
CA GLU A 37 6.36 33.27 1.09
C GLU A 37 7.40 33.85 0.13
N THR A 38 7.02 34.87 -0.62
CA THR A 38 7.88 35.59 -1.55
C THR A 38 9.12 36.13 -0.84
N GLY A 39 10.17 35.31 -0.81
CA GLY A 39 11.45 35.59 -0.19
C GLY A 39 12.53 34.95 -1.04
N ASN A 40 13.34 35.80 -1.67
CA ASN A 40 14.54 35.42 -2.38
C ASN A 40 15.52 34.75 -1.39
N GLY A 41 15.50 33.42 -1.30
CA GLY A 41 16.23 32.64 -0.31
C GLY A 41 16.75 31.34 -0.91
N ASN A 42 18.07 31.24 -1.03
CA ASN A 42 18.80 30.08 -1.50
C ASN A 42 18.58 28.89 -0.53
N GLY A 43 17.71 27.95 -0.90
CA GLY A 43 17.34 26.78 -0.09
C GLY A 43 18.45 25.73 -0.05
N ASN A 44 19.21 25.72 1.04
CA ASN A 44 20.34 24.84 1.28
C ASN A 44 19.84 23.45 1.73
N ASN A 45 19.74 22.50 0.80
CA ASN A 45 19.51 21.08 1.08
C ASN A 45 20.76 20.49 1.77
N PRO A 46 20.69 19.76 2.90
CA PRO A 46 21.88 19.23 3.55
C PRO A 46 22.51 18.10 2.73
N ASN A 47 23.49 18.48 1.89
CA ASN A 47 24.63 17.71 1.37
C ASN A 47 24.42 16.25 0.95
N GLY A 48 23.94 16.08 -0.29
CA GLY A 48 24.22 14.92 -1.14
C GLY A 48 23.19 14.74 -2.25
N THR A 49 23.51 15.10 -3.50
CA THR A 49 22.73 14.66 -4.67
C THR A 49 22.90 13.16 -4.83
N GLY A 50 22.02 12.39 -4.18
CA GLY A 50 21.98 10.94 -4.33
C GLY A 50 21.99 10.56 -5.81
N VAL A 51 22.71 9.50 -6.16
CA VAL A 51 22.84 9.04 -7.54
C VAL A 51 22.23 7.65 -7.66
N PHE A 52 21.21 7.52 -8.51
CA PHE A 52 20.61 6.23 -8.87
C PHE A 52 20.79 5.98 -10.37
N LYS A 53 21.45 4.88 -10.72
CA LYS A 53 21.73 4.52 -12.12
C LYS A 53 21.72 3.02 -12.35
N ALA A 54 21.44 2.61 -13.59
CA ALA A 54 21.48 1.23 -14.05
C ALA A 54 21.68 1.16 -15.57
N THR A 55 21.71 -0.06 -16.11
CA THR A 55 21.61 -0.36 -17.54
C THR A 55 20.33 -1.17 -17.75
N VAL A 56 19.37 -0.65 -18.51
CA VAL A 56 18.08 -1.31 -18.79
C VAL A 56 18.04 -1.72 -20.26
N GLY A 57 18.02 -3.02 -20.53
CA GLY A 57 18.03 -3.55 -21.90
C GLY A 57 19.20 -3.04 -22.74
N GLY A 58 20.36 -2.84 -22.11
CA GLY A 58 21.57 -2.29 -22.74
C GLY A 58 21.65 -0.75 -22.79
N ASN A 59 20.57 -0.04 -22.45
CA ASN A 59 20.56 1.43 -22.44
C ASN A 59 20.84 2.00 -21.05
N ALA A 60 21.51 3.16 -20.99
CA ALA A 60 21.75 3.84 -19.73
C ALA A 60 20.43 4.31 -19.09
N PHE A 61 20.28 4.02 -17.80
CA PHE A 61 19.25 4.56 -16.92
C PHE A 61 19.94 5.41 -15.88
N VAL A 62 19.65 6.71 -15.87
CA VAL A 62 20.13 7.64 -14.84
C VAL A 62 18.91 8.39 -14.33
N ALA A 63 18.55 8.15 -13.08
CA ALA A 63 17.41 8.81 -12.47
C ALA A 63 17.69 10.30 -12.30
N ASN A 64 16.69 11.14 -12.54
CA ASN A 64 16.73 12.56 -12.19
C ASN A 64 16.02 12.86 -10.87
N SER A 65 15.30 11.87 -10.32
CA SER A 65 14.75 11.88 -8.96
C SER A 65 14.98 10.51 -8.31
N SER A 66 15.35 10.51 -7.04
CA SER A 66 15.53 9.29 -6.26
C SER A 66 15.23 9.53 -4.80
N SER A 67 14.54 8.58 -4.18
CA SER A 67 14.17 8.63 -2.77
C SER A 67 14.16 7.23 -2.18
N ALA A 68 14.16 7.16 -0.85
CA ALA A 68 14.00 5.91 -0.13
C ALA A 68 13.15 6.09 1.14
N ILE A 69 12.51 5.00 1.55
CA ILE A 69 11.93 4.83 2.88
C ILE A 69 12.71 3.70 3.54
N VAL A 70 13.24 3.93 4.73
CA VAL A 70 14.06 2.96 5.45
C VAL A 70 13.50 2.81 6.86
N THR A 71 12.87 1.66 7.11
CA THR A 71 12.44 1.23 8.45
C THR A 71 13.24 0.00 8.86
N ASP A 72 13.03 -0.49 10.08
CA ASP A 72 13.65 -1.75 10.51
C ASP A 72 13.03 -2.97 9.81
N ASN A 73 11.77 -2.86 9.37
CA ASN A 73 10.98 -3.97 8.81
C ASN A 73 10.86 -3.95 7.29
N PHE A 74 11.19 -2.84 6.64
CA PHE A 74 11.25 -2.76 5.18
C PHE A 74 12.11 -1.60 4.70
N VAL A 75 12.63 -1.74 3.49
CA VAL A 75 13.28 -0.67 2.73
C VAL A 75 12.60 -0.56 1.38
N LEU A 76 12.24 0.66 0.98
CA LEU A 76 11.81 1.00 -0.37
C LEU A 76 12.81 1.99 -0.95
N ILE A 77 13.33 1.73 -2.15
CA ILE A 77 14.22 2.64 -2.88
C ILE A 77 13.66 2.80 -4.29
N ALA A 78 13.52 4.04 -4.75
CA ALA A 78 13.07 4.34 -6.10
C ALA A 78 14.05 5.27 -6.82
N GLY A 79 14.29 4.98 -8.09
CA GLY A 79 14.92 5.89 -9.05
C GLY A 79 13.97 6.14 -10.21
N ILE A 80 13.66 7.40 -10.48
CA ILE A 80 12.66 7.82 -11.46
C ILE A 80 13.34 8.67 -12.55
N ARG A 81 12.97 8.45 -13.81
CA ARG A 81 13.23 9.38 -14.91
C ARG A 81 11.93 10.06 -15.30
N THR A 82 11.65 11.22 -14.72
CA THR A 82 10.35 11.90 -14.93
C THR A 82 10.07 12.21 -16.40
N ALA A 83 11.10 12.59 -17.17
CA ALA A 83 10.96 12.87 -18.60
C ALA A 83 10.66 11.60 -19.44
N ASN A 84 11.19 10.45 -19.03
CA ASN A 84 10.97 9.17 -19.71
C ASN A 84 9.74 8.43 -19.18
N LYS A 85 9.15 8.92 -18.08
CA LYS A 85 8.04 8.32 -17.37
C LYS A 85 8.29 6.86 -16.98
N ASP A 86 9.51 6.53 -16.59
CA ASP A 86 9.85 5.21 -16.09
C ASP A 86 10.58 5.25 -14.74
N LEU A 87 10.52 4.13 -14.03
CA LEU A 87 11.07 3.96 -12.70
C LEU A 87 11.73 2.58 -12.53
N ILE A 88 12.70 2.52 -11.63
CA ILE A 88 13.16 1.28 -11.01
C ILE A 88 12.86 1.37 -9.52
N GLN A 89 12.23 0.34 -8.97
CA GLN A 89 11.90 0.24 -7.56
C GLN A 89 12.54 -1.02 -6.95
N ILE A 90 12.99 -0.89 -5.71
CA ILE A 90 13.59 -1.96 -4.90
C ILE A 90 12.86 -1.98 -3.57
N THR A 91 12.29 -3.13 -3.22
CA THR A 91 11.66 -3.40 -1.92
C THR A 91 12.43 -4.51 -1.22
N LEU A 92 12.93 -4.27 -0.01
CA LEU A 92 13.64 -5.24 0.81
C LEU A 92 12.92 -5.45 2.15
N PRO A 93 13.02 -6.66 2.75
CA PRO A 93 12.38 -6.98 4.04
C PRO A 93 13.13 -6.42 5.26
N SER A 94 14.28 -5.78 5.09
CA SER A 94 15.00 -5.12 6.19
C SER A 94 16.02 -4.11 5.69
N ASN A 95 16.52 -3.25 6.58
CA ASN A 95 17.59 -2.30 6.31
C ASN A 95 19.00 -2.85 6.59
N LYS A 96 19.15 -4.16 6.81
CA LYS A 96 20.45 -4.77 7.15
C LYS A 96 21.43 -4.62 5.99
N VAL A 97 22.64 -4.16 6.31
CA VAL A 97 23.79 -4.18 5.39
C VAL A 97 24.10 -5.63 5.03
N GLY A 98 24.25 -5.90 3.74
CA GLY A 98 24.42 -7.26 3.24
C GLY A 98 23.80 -7.46 1.87
N THR A 99 23.73 -8.73 1.46
CA THR A 99 23.30 -9.14 0.14
C THR A 99 22.00 -9.94 0.22
N TYR A 100 21.03 -9.52 -0.58
CA TYR A 100 19.70 -10.11 -0.74
C TYR A 100 19.65 -10.87 -2.07
N THR A 101 19.26 -12.14 -2.01
CA THR A 101 19.06 -13.07 -3.14
C THR A 101 17.88 -13.98 -2.83
N TRP A 102 17.25 -14.56 -3.86
CA TRP A 102 16.15 -15.51 -3.67
C TRP A 102 16.59 -16.81 -2.97
N ALA A 103 17.87 -17.14 -3.03
CA ALA A 103 18.42 -18.32 -2.34
C ALA A 103 18.49 -18.13 -0.81
N ASN A 104 18.47 -16.88 -0.33
CA ASN A 104 18.53 -16.57 1.10
C ASN A 104 17.15 -16.22 1.70
N SER A 105 16.07 -16.26 0.90
CA SER A 105 14.71 -15.90 1.31
C SER A 105 13.87 -17.16 1.54
N GLU A 106 14.30 -18.05 2.43
CA GLU A 106 13.67 -19.37 2.64
C GLU A 106 12.32 -19.32 3.37
N ASP A 107 11.98 -18.19 4.00
CA ASP A 107 10.66 -17.96 4.62
C ASP A 107 9.82 -16.97 3.82
N ASP A 108 8.51 -17.23 3.74
CA ASP A 108 7.55 -16.42 2.97
C ASP A 108 7.53 -14.92 3.35
N GLY A 109 8.09 -14.56 4.51
CA GLY A 109 8.22 -13.18 5.01
C GLY A 109 9.50 -12.43 4.63
N GLU A 110 10.48 -13.06 3.95
CA GLU A 110 11.76 -12.43 3.58
C GLU A 110 11.90 -12.14 2.07
N LYS A 111 10.77 -12.08 1.34
CA LYS A 111 10.79 -11.82 -0.10
C LYS A 111 11.14 -10.37 -0.37
N PHE A 112 12.09 -10.15 -1.26
CA PHE A 112 12.43 -8.84 -1.81
C PHE A 112 11.94 -8.76 -3.26
N VAL A 113 11.63 -7.57 -3.74
CA VAL A 113 11.11 -7.36 -5.09
C VAL A 113 11.87 -6.22 -5.75
N LEU A 114 12.32 -6.44 -6.98
CA LEU A 114 12.73 -5.39 -7.89
C LEU A 114 11.72 -5.27 -9.01
N SER A 115 11.42 -4.04 -9.40
CA SER A 115 10.57 -3.77 -10.55
C SER A 115 11.13 -2.67 -11.44
N TYR A 116 10.78 -2.75 -12.71
CA TYR A 116 11.01 -1.71 -13.71
C TYR A 116 9.73 -1.51 -14.52
N GLY A 117 9.25 -0.28 -14.62
CA GLY A 117 7.99 0.00 -15.31
C GLY A 117 7.75 1.47 -15.55
N SER A 118 6.62 1.78 -16.17
CA SER A 118 6.16 3.15 -16.39
C SER A 118 5.52 3.71 -15.13
N VAL A 119 5.72 5.00 -14.84
CA VAL A 119 5.01 5.70 -13.75
C VAL A 119 3.58 6.07 -14.12
N THR A 120 3.23 6.11 -15.42
CA THR A 120 1.90 6.58 -15.88
C THR A 120 1.12 5.55 -16.69
N ALA A 121 1.61 4.32 -16.83
CA ALA A 121 0.91 3.31 -17.62
C ALA A 121 -0.16 2.62 -16.76
N THR A 122 -1.42 2.77 -17.16
CA THR A 122 -2.55 2.08 -16.51
C THR A 122 -2.85 0.71 -17.14
N THR A 123 -2.20 0.39 -18.27
CA THR A 123 -2.48 -0.81 -19.07
C THR A 123 -1.25 -1.69 -19.30
N GLU A 124 -0.08 -1.30 -18.77
CA GLU A 124 1.18 -2.00 -18.98
C GLU A 124 1.73 -2.50 -17.64
N ASN A 125 1.82 -3.83 -17.50
CA ASN A 125 2.41 -4.43 -16.31
C ASN A 125 3.90 -4.08 -16.19
N PRO A 126 4.42 -3.81 -14.98
CA PRO A 126 5.85 -3.65 -14.77
C PRO A 126 6.58 -4.97 -14.96
N PHE A 127 7.86 -4.91 -15.32
CA PHE A 127 8.77 -6.05 -15.22
C PHE A 127 9.12 -6.28 -13.76
N ILE A 128 8.90 -7.50 -13.25
CA ILE A 128 9.11 -7.84 -11.84
C ILE A 128 10.15 -8.97 -11.74
N SER A 129 11.07 -8.88 -10.78
CA SER A 129 12.02 -9.95 -10.45
C SER A 129 11.33 -11.13 -9.77
N ALA A 130 11.76 -12.35 -10.03
CA ALA A 130 11.31 -13.53 -9.30
C ALA A 130 12.41 -14.60 -9.22
N SER A 131 12.19 -15.61 -8.39
CA SER A 131 13.00 -16.83 -8.44
C SER A 131 12.71 -17.62 -9.72
N ASN A 132 13.62 -18.54 -10.08
CA ASN A 132 13.40 -19.41 -11.23
C ASN A 132 12.12 -20.26 -11.09
N GLU A 133 11.82 -20.74 -9.89
CA GLU A 133 10.62 -21.54 -9.61
C GLU A 133 9.33 -20.72 -9.82
N VAL A 134 9.29 -19.48 -9.34
CA VAL A 134 8.14 -18.59 -9.52
C VAL A 134 7.96 -18.25 -11.00
N ALA A 135 9.05 -17.94 -11.71
CA ALA A 135 8.98 -17.67 -13.14
C ALA A 135 8.49 -18.88 -13.96
N GLU A 136 8.93 -20.10 -13.61
CA GLU A 136 8.45 -21.34 -14.21
C GLU A 136 6.96 -21.56 -13.96
N PHE A 137 6.48 -21.30 -12.74
CA PHE A 137 5.06 -21.36 -12.39
C PHE A 137 4.19 -20.43 -13.26
N PHE A 138 4.69 -19.23 -13.57
CA PHE A 138 4.03 -18.29 -14.50
C PHE A 138 4.26 -18.59 -15.98
N GLY A 139 4.88 -19.73 -16.32
CA GLY A 139 5.11 -20.14 -17.71
C GLY A 139 6.16 -19.31 -18.46
N VAL A 140 7.00 -18.55 -17.74
CA VAL A 140 8.02 -17.69 -18.33
C VAL A 140 9.14 -18.55 -18.91
N LYS A 141 9.24 -18.60 -20.25
CA LYS A 141 10.27 -19.39 -20.93
C LYS A 141 11.61 -18.65 -20.95
N ASN A 142 12.70 -19.41 -20.77
CA ASN A 142 14.08 -18.90 -20.80
C ASN A 142 14.37 -17.79 -19.77
N TYR A 143 13.68 -17.83 -18.62
CA TYR A 143 13.98 -16.94 -17.52
C TYR A 143 15.26 -17.40 -16.80
N THR A 144 16.05 -16.44 -16.33
CA THR A 144 17.14 -16.69 -15.40
C THR A 144 17.08 -15.62 -14.34
N ASP A 145 16.85 -16.06 -13.11
CA ASP A 145 16.97 -15.23 -11.93
C ASP A 145 18.39 -14.66 -11.84
N THR A 146 18.46 -13.33 -11.83
CA THR A 146 19.68 -12.58 -11.59
C THR A 146 19.51 -11.54 -10.49
N ALA A 147 18.40 -11.63 -9.74
CA ALA A 147 18.01 -10.67 -8.74
C ALA A 147 19.00 -10.68 -7.57
N LEU A 148 19.66 -9.54 -7.41
CA LEU A 148 20.69 -9.33 -6.40
C LEU A 148 20.60 -7.88 -5.95
N VAL A 149 20.48 -7.65 -4.65
CA VAL A 149 20.64 -6.32 -4.05
C VAL A 149 21.70 -6.41 -2.98
N THR A 150 22.64 -5.48 -2.96
CA THR A 150 23.62 -5.36 -1.88
C THR A 150 23.50 -3.97 -1.26
N ILE A 151 23.03 -3.91 -0.01
CA ILE A 151 23.10 -2.69 0.80
C ILE A 151 24.53 -2.59 1.34
N THR A 152 25.27 -1.56 0.93
CA THR A 152 26.65 -1.33 1.38
C THR A 152 26.72 -0.41 2.59
N ALA A 153 25.76 0.51 2.74
CA ALA A 153 25.71 1.42 3.89
C ALA A 153 24.29 1.96 4.14
N VAL A 154 23.96 2.11 5.43
CA VAL A 154 22.82 2.89 5.94
C VAL A 154 23.37 3.89 6.95
N ASP A 155 23.48 5.16 6.56
CA ASP A 155 23.97 6.23 7.42
C ASP A 155 22.79 6.86 8.18
N LYS A 156 22.60 6.44 9.43
CA LYS A 156 21.53 6.95 10.31
C LYS A 156 21.69 8.42 10.70
N THR A 157 22.90 8.97 10.56
CA THR A 157 23.20 10.38 10.90
C THR A 157 22.87 11.29 9.73
N LYS A 158 23.30 10.91 8.51
CA LYS A 158 23.03 11.68 7.29
C LYS A 158 21.70 11.33 6.62
N LYS A 159 21.00 10.30 7.13
CA LYS A 159 19.78 9.74 6.55
C LYS A 159 19.98 9.37 5.07
N THR A 160 21.03 8.60 4.79
CA THR A 160 21.30 8.11 3.42
C THR A 160 21.50 6.60 3.35
N ILE A 161 21.15 6.01 2.21
CA ILE A 161 21.33 4.59 1.91
C ILE A 161 22.11 4.40 0.59
N SER A 162 23.01 3.41 0.56
CA SER A 162 23.87 3.12 -0.60
C SER A 162 23.99 1.62 -0.86
N GLY A 163 24.23 1.27 -2.13
CA GLY A 163 24.33 -0.12 -2.56
C GLY A 163 24.30 -0.32 -4.08
N THR A 164 24.18 -1.59 -4.46
CA THR A 164 24.15 -2.04 -5.87
C THR A 164 23.00 -3.01 -6.10
N PHE A 165 22.55 -3.11 -7.35
CA PHE A 165 21.52 -4.06 -7.72
C PHE A 165 21.63 -4.54 -9.17
N GLN A 166 20.99 -5.66 -9.45
CA GLN A 166 20.74 -6.19 -10.79
C GLN A 166 19.55 -7.14 -10.73
N PHE A 167 18.84 -7.31 -11.83
CA PHE A 167 17.78 -8.32 -11.95
C PHE A 167 17.36 -8.54 -13.40
N THR A 168 16.77 -9.71 -13.65
CA THR A 168 15.97 -10.00 -14.83
C THR A 168 14.52 -9.87 -14.39
N GLY A 169 13.80 -8.88 -14.90
CA GLY A 169 12.37 -8.77 -14.68
C GLY A 169 11.60 -9.52 -15.76
N PHE A 170 10.43 -10.07 -15.45
CA PHE A 170 9.47 -10.52 -16.45
C PHE A 170 8.12 -9.83 -16.26
N ARG A 171 7.31 -9.81 -17.30
CA ARG A 171 5.90 -9.39 -17.23
C ARG A 171 5.03 -10.22 -18.14
N ASP A 172 3.74 -10.27 -17.81
CA ASP A 172 2.69 -10.79 -18.65
C ASP A 172 2.25 -9.72 -19.67
N ILE A 173 2.13 -10.12 -20.93
CA ILE A 173 1.68 -9.28 -22.06
C ILE A 173 0.39 -9.82 -22.70
N GLY A 174 -0.29 -10.77 -22.05
CA GLY A 174 -1.52 -11.39 -22.53
C GLY A 174 -1.28 -12.56 -23.48
N ASP A 175 -2.36 -13.26 -23.86
CA ASP A 175 -2.35 -14.44 -24.73
C ASP A 175 -1.36 -15.55 -24.29
N ASP A 176 -1.24 -15.78 -22.98
CA ASP A 176 -0.27 -16.72 -22.39
C ASP A 176 1.19 -16.43 -22.78
N LYS A 177 1.52 -15.15 -23.02
CA LYS A 177 2.87 -14.70 -23.38
C LYS A 177 3.47 -13.83 -22.29
N THR A 178 4.76 -14.02 -22.11
CA THR A 178 5.57 -13.26 -21.18
C THR A 178 6.75 -12.67 -21.91
N GLU A 179 7.26 -11.53 -21.44
CA GLU A 179 8.53 -10.99 -21.90
C GLU A 179 9.45 -10.62 -20.75
N THR A 180 10.75 -10.56 -21.03
CA THR A 180 11.79 -10.30 -20.03
C THR A 180 12.54 -8.99 -20.32
N LYS A 181 13.05 -8.38 -19.26
CA LYS A 181 13.96 -7.23 -19.31
C LYS A 181 15.15 -7.47 -18.40
N ILE A 182 16.35 -7.26 -18.93
CA ILE A 182 17.59 -7.37 -18.17
C ILE A 182 17.98 -5.99 -17.66
N ILE A 183 18.15 -5.86 -16.34
CA ILE A 183 18.64 -4.68 -15.65
C ILE A 183 19.96 -5.03 -14.97
N THR A 184 21.04 -4.36 -15.36
CA THR A 184 22.41 -4.63 -14.87
C THR A 184 23.10 -3.34 -14.46
N ASN A 185 24.28 -3.47 -13.82
CA ASN A 185 25.10 -2.33 -13.38
C ASN A 185 24.34 -1.31 -12.53
N GLY A 186 23.35 -1.78 -11.76
CA GLY A 186 22.53 -0.96 -10.89
C GLY A 186 23.33 -0.48 -9.69
N SER A 187 23.24 0.81 -9.38
CA SER A 187 23.84 1.40 -8.18
C SER A 187 23.00 2.56 -7.68
N PHE A 188 22.92 2.66 -6.36
CA PHE A 188 22.32 3.77 -5.64
C PHE A 188 23.33 4.25 -4.61
N THR A 189 23.65 5.54 -4.62
CA THR A 189 24.72 6.12 -3.77
C THR A 189 24.18 7.35 -3.07
N ASN A 190 24.27 7.35 -1.75
CA ASN A 190 23.80 8.41 -0.87
C ASN A 190 22.36 8.84 -1.17
N ILE A 191 21.46 7.88 -1.42
CA ILE A 191 20.04 8.19 -1.62
C ILE A 191 19.47 8.69 -0.29
N PRO A 192 18.91 9.91 -0.23
CA PRO A 192 18.26 10.40 0.98
C PRO A 192 17.05 9.52 1.32
N TYR A 193 16.84 9.25 2.60
CA TYR A 193 15.70 8.45 3.06
C TYR A 193 14.91 9.09 4.19
N THR A 194 13.63 8.71 4.28
CA THR A 194 12.75 8.95 5.43
C THR A 194 12.52 7.66 6.23
N GLU A 195 12.21 7.78 7.51
CA GLU A 195 11.93 6.62 8.39
C GLU A 195 10.45 6.26 8.46
N ASN A 196 9.61 7.08 7.85
CA ASN A 196 8.19 6.81 7.66
C ASN A 196 7.93 6.83 6.14
N ALA A 197 6.98 6.00 5.69
CA ALA A 197 6.30 6.34 4.45
C ALA A 197 5.74 7.76 4.61
N PRO A 198 5.75 8.59 3.55
CA PRO A 198 5.00 9.84 3.60
C PRO A 198 3.60 9.47 4.07
N VAL A 199 3.19 10.05 5.20
CA VAL A 199 1.76 10.13 5.50
C VAL A 199 1.25 10.97 4.34
N VAL A 200 0.58 10.32 3.38
CA VAL A 200 -0.25 11.06 2.45
C VAL A 200 -1.22 11.75 3.40
N GLU A 201 -1.09 13.07 3.55
CA GLU A 201 -2.00 13.88 4.37
C GLU A 201 -3.38 13.35 4.07
N SER A 202 -3.98 12.66 5.04
CA SER A 202 -5.16 11.89 4.73
C SER A 202 -6.19 12.86 4.19
N ASP A 203 -6.88 12.47 3.13
CA ASP A 203 -7.94 13.24 2.49
C ASP A 203 -9.14 13.54 3.43
N GLY A 204 -8.98 13.45 4.75
CA GLY A 204 -10.05 13.50 5.72
C GLY A 204 -9.60 13.51 7.18
N PHE A 205 -10.54 13.17 8.05
CA PHE A 205 -10.33 12.89 9.46
C PHE A 205 -11.26 11.75 9.90
N LEU A 206 -10.85 11.02 10.93
CA LEU A 206 -11.70 10.08 11.66
C LEU A 206 -11.49 10.33 13.15
N ASN A 207 -12.46 10.89 13.86
CA ASN A 207 -12.38 11.06 15.32
C ASN A 207 -13.18 9.94 15.99
N ALA A 208 -12.51 8.87 16.41
CA ALA A 208 -13.18 7.72 17.02
C ALA A 208 -13.04 7.68 18.56
N LYS A 209 -14.04 7.09 19.21
CA LYS A 209 -14.02 6.73 20.64
C LYS A 209 -14.51 5.31 20.82
N ILE A 210 -13.79 4.53 21.60
CA ILE A 210 -14.14 3.16 21.99
C ILE A 210 -14.54 3.18 23.45
N ASP A 211 -15.77 2.77 23.75
CA ASP A 211 -16.38 2.82 25.09
C ASP A 211 -16.26 4.22 25.73
N GLY A 212 -16.34 5.27 24.89
CA GLY A 212 -16.21 6.67 25.30
C GLY A 212 -14.76 7.17 25.47
N VAL A 213 -13.76 6.31 25.38
CA VAL A 213 -12.34 6.68 25.42
C VAL A 213 -11.88 7.03 24.01
N GLY A 214 -11.19 8.16 23.85
CA GLY A 214 -10.61 8.57 22.55
C GLY A 214 -9.69 7.49 21.99
N PHE A 215 -9.94 7.07 20.77
CA PHE A 215 -8.97 6.35 19.96
C PHE A 215 -8.05 7.42 19.36
N ALA A 216 -6.75 7.33 19.60
CA ALA A 216 -5.77 8.29 19.07
C ALA A 216 -5.13 7.66 17.84
N GLU A 217 -5.82 7.72 16.71
CA GLU A 217 -5.24 7.41 15.42
C GLU A 217 -4.10 8.38 15.10
N ASN A 218 -3.01 7.85 14.54
CA ASN A 218 -1.90 8.67 14.06
C ASN A 218 -1.94 8.84 12.54
N ASP A 219 -2.79 8.06 11.86
CA ASP A 219 -3.02 8.09 10.43
C ASP A 219 -4.40 7.51 10.12
N ILE A 220 -4.98 7.92 8.99
CA ILE A 220 -6.18 7.30 8.44
C ILE A 220 -5.96 6.90 6.98
N ASP A 221 -6.43 5.71 6.62
CA ASP A 221 -6.49 5.22 5.25
C ASP A 221 -7.93 5.23 4.75
N VAL A 222 -8.12 5.67 3.50
CA VAL A 222 -9.43 5.77 2.87
C VAL A 222 -9.41 5.09 1.50
N ALA A 223 -10.30 4.14 1.30
CA ALA A 223 -10.36 3.34 0.07
C ALA A 223 -11.79 3.20 -0.47
N SER A 224 -11.91 3.19 -1.81
CA SER A 224 -13.11 2.81 -2.54
C SER A 224 -13.12 1.29 -2.74
N VAL A 225 -14.09 0.60 -2.13
CA VAL A 225 -14.19 -0.85 -2.21
C VAL A 225 -15.26 -1.25 -3.20
N ASN A 226 -14.83 -1.88 -4.29
CA ASN A 226 -15.68 -2.38 -5.37
C ASN A 226 -15.50 -3.90 -5.51
N SER A 227 -16.22 -4.67 -4.68
CA SER A 227 -16.16 -6.14 -4.68
C SER A 227 -17.49 -6.76 -5.09
N SER A 228 -17.43 -7.93 -5.73
CA SER A 228 -18.64 -8.73 -5.99
C SER A 228 -19.31 -9.15 -4.68
N GLY A 229 -20.65 -9.16 -4.66
CA GLY A 229 -21.44 -9.58 -3.48
C GLY A 229 -21.72 -8.48 -2.44
N VAL A 230 -21.21 -7.27 -2.61
CA VAL A 230 -21.51 -6.10 -1.76
C VAL A 230 -21.75 -4.85 -2.61
N HIS A 231 -22.56 -3.91 -2.13
CA HIS A 231 -22.62 -2.59 -2.76
C HIS A 231 -21.29 -1.84 -2.57
N PRO A 232 -20.83 -1.07 -3.58
CA PRO A 232 -19.66 -0.22 -3.44
C PRO A 232 -19.72 0.64 -2.18
N TYR A 233 -18.62 0.69 -1.43
CA TYR A 233 -18.55 1.44 -0.17
C TYR A 233 -17.19 2.09 0.01
N TYR A 234 -17.15 3.18 0.76
CA TYR A 234 -15.92 3.78 1.26
C TYR A 234 -15.51 3.09 2.56
N SER A 235 -14.26 2.70 2.66
CA SER A 235 -13.63 2.16 3.85
C SER A 235 -12.72 3.23 4.45
N ILE A 236 -12.96 3.63 5.69
CA ILE A 236 -12.12 4.56 6.45
C ILE A 236 -11.48 3.78 7.59
N VAL A 237 -10.16 3.74 7.68
CA VAL A 237 -9.42 2.98 8.70
C VAL A 237 -8.49 3.92 9.45
N GLY A 238 -8.72 4.13 10.74
CA GLY A 238 -7.76 4.76 11.64
C GLY A 238 -6.85 3.72 12.27
N VAL A 239 -5.54 3.92 12.18
CA VAL A 239 -4.52 3.01 12.75
C VAL A 239 -3.67 3.72 13.79
N LYS A 240 -3.21 2.98 14.79
CA LYS A 240 -2.31 3.50 15.83
C LYS A 240 -0.85 3.18 15.49
N ASN A 241 -0.03 4.21 15.24
CA ASN A 241 1.42 4.00 15.12
C ASN A 241 2.02 3.42 16.41
N GLY A 242 3.00 2.52 16.27
CA GLY A 242 3.76 1.95 17.40
C GLY A 242 3.82 0.42 17.48
N GLY A 243 3.35 -0.30 16.46
CA GLY A 243 3.46 -1.77 16.38
C GLY A 243 2.32 -2.56 17.04
N SER A 244 1.21 -1.90 17.40
CA SER A 244 -0.05 -2.58 17.72
C SER A 244 -0.92 -2.66 16.47
N ASP A 245 -1.54 -3.81 16.20
CA ASP A 245 -2.54 -3.99 15.11
C ASP A 245 -3.91 -3.35 15.44
N ASP A 246 -3.96 -2.57 16.53
CA ASP A 246 -5.16 -1.84 16.97
C ASP A 246 -5.63 -0.85 15.90
N SER A 247 -6.90 -0.95 15.54
CA SER A 247 -7.50 -0.14 14.47
C SER A 247 -8.99 0.08 14.70
N VAL A 248 -9.51 1.18 14.14
CA VAL A 248 -10.94 1.45 14.01
C VAL A 248 -11.27 1.63 12.54
N ARG A 249 -12.29 0.93 12.06
CA ARG A 249 -12.73 0.99 10.66
C ARG A 249 -14.21 1.33 10.56
N ILE A 250 -14.55 2.22 9.63
CA ILE A 250 -15.92 2.59 9.26
C ILE A 250 -16.16 2.26 7.78
N GLY A 251 -17.30 1.63 7.48
CA GLY A 251 -17.75 1.35 6.13
C GLY A 251 -19.01 2.14 5.78
N ILE A 252 -19.00 2.82 4.63
CA ILE A 252 -20.07 3.72 4.18
C ILE A 252 -20.45 3.44 2.72
N SER A 253 -21.67 3.01 2.46
CA SER A 253 -22.16 2.76 1.10
C SER A 253 -22.02 4.01 0.23
N GLN A 254 -21.47 3.86 -0.97
CA GLN A 254 -21.31 4.97 -1.92
C GLN A 254 -22.66 5.48 -2.43
N SER A 255 -23.71 4.66 -2.35
CA SER A 255 -25.08 5.05 -2.73
C SER A 255 -25.79 5.95 -1.72
N TYR A 256 -25.27 6.07 -0.49
CA TYR A 256 -25.93 6.85 0.55
C TYR A 256 -25.86 8.35 0.28
N GLY A 257 -26.99 9.04 0.47
CA GLY A 257 -27.07 10.50 0.50
C GLY A 257 -26.93 11.05 1.91
N VAL A 258 -27.29 12.31 2.10
CA VAL A 258 -27.47 12.89 3.44
C VAL A 258 -28.64 12.18 4.13
N GLY A 259 -28.42 11.71 5.37
CA GLY A 259 -29.42 10.95 6.13
C GLY A 259 -28.80 10.03 7.18
N THR A 260 -29.68 9.31 7.90
CA THR A 260 -29.28 8.34 8.92
C THR A 260 -29.58 6.92 8.45
N TYR A 261 -28.57 6.05 8.52
CA TYR A 261 -28.57 4.68 8.05
C TYR A 261 -28.32 3.75 9.23
N GLN A 262 -29.18 2.73 9.38
CA GLN A 262 -29.02 1.73 10.41
C GLN A 262 -27.89 0.77 10.07
N ALA A 263 -27.29 0.20 11.11
CA ALA A 263 -26.20 -0.75 10.98
C ALA A 263 -26.54 -1.87 10.01
N SER A 264 -25.66 -2.05 9.04
CA SER A 264 -25.72 -3.11 8.06
C SER A 264 -24.29 -3.56 7.76
N SER A 265 -24.07 -4.88 7.80
CA SER A 265 -22.75 -5.47 7.63
C SER A 265 -22.63 -6.14 6.27
N ALA A 266 -21.43 -6.08 5.69
CA ALA A 266 -21.06 -6.81 4.48
C ALA A 266 -21.02 -8.35 4.68
N ILE A 267 -21.22 -8.85 5.90
CA ILE A 267 -21.22 -10.28 6.18
C ILE A 267 -22.55 -10.88 5.72
N LEU A 268 -22.50 -11.55 4.56
CA LEU A 268 -23.57 -12.40 4.03
C LEU A 268 -23.91 -13.51 5.02
N ASN A 269 -24.88 -13.27 5.90
CA ASN A 269 -25.52 -14.35 6.63
C ASN A 269 -26.47 -15.08 5.68
N GLY A 270 -25.92 -16.08 4.98
CA GLY A 270 -26.68 -17.13 4.32
C GLY A 270 -27.31 -16.77 2.98
N GLY A 271 -26.53 -16.92 1.90
CA GLY A 271 -27.04 -17.29 0.56
C GLY A 271 -28.12 -16.41 -0.09
N GLY A 272 -28.43 -15.24 0.46
CA GLY A 272 -29.38 -14.30 -0.13
C GLY A 272 -28.75 -13.56 -1.30
N GLU A 273 -29.49 -13.46 -2.42
CA GLU A 273 -29.08 -12.80 -3.65
C GLU A 273 -29.08 -11.26 -3.56
N GLU A 274 -29.38 -10.67 -2.40
CA GLU A 274 -29.49 -9.23 -2.22
C GLU A 274 -28.18 -8.64 -1.69
N LEU A 275 -27.57 -7.76 -2.49
CA LEU A 275 -26.39 -6.99 -2.08
C LEU A 275 -26.72 -6.15 -0.84
N VAL A 276 -25.92 -6.27 0.21
CA VAL A 276 -26.14 -5.50 1.45
C VAL A 276 -25.49 -4.12 1.30
N ASN A 277 -26.21 -3.05 1.62
CA ASN A 277 -25.60 -1.72 1.78
C ASN A 277 -24.69 -1.73 3.02
N VAL A 278 -23.67 -0.87 3.06
CA VAL A 278 -22.70 -0.85 4.16
C VAL A 278 -22.88 0.40 5.03
N ALA A 279 -23.36 0.24 6.25
CA ALA A 279 -23.27 1.20 7.34
C ALA A 279 -22.68 0.44 8.53
N SER A 280 -21.35 0.39 8.62
CA SER A 280 -20.67 -0.52 9.54
C SER A 280 -19.50 0.13 10.26
N ALA A 281 -19.17 -0.43 11.42
CA ALA A 281 -17.92 -0.20 12.13
C ALA A 281 -17.29 -1.53 12.58
N SER A 282 -15.97 -1.57 12.65
CA SER A 282 -15.20 -2.65 13.26
C SER A 282 -14.00 -2.09 14.00
N CYS A 283 -13.45 -2.85 14.94
CA CYS A 283 -12.16 -2.53 15.52
C CYS A 283 -11.36 -3.79 15.81
N ILE A 284 -10.04 -3.64 15.82
CA ILE A 284 -9.10 -4.60 16.40
C ILE A 284 -8.57 -3.98 17.68
N LEU A 285 -8.63 -4.73 18.78
CA LEU A 285 -8.11 -4.35 20.08
C LEU A 285 -7.49 -5.57 20.74
N ASP A 286 -6.21 -5.48 21.12
CA ASP A 286 -5.50 -6.59 21.76
C ASP A 286 -5.66 -7.90 20.95
N ASP A 287 -5.45 -7.82 19.62
CA ASP A 287 -5.59 -8.92 18.64
C ASP A 287 -7.02 -9.50 18.50
N LEU A 288 -8.03 -8.85 19.07
CA LEU A 288 -9.43 -9.28 18.94
C LEU A 288 -10.19 -8.40 17.95
N LEU A 289 -10.77 -9.04 16.92
CA LEU A 289 -11.66 -8.38 15.96
C LEU A 289 -13.08 -8.25 16.53
N TYR A 290 -13.62 -7.04 16.50
CA TYR A 290 -15.01 -6.73 16.80
C TYR A 290 -15.70 -6.23 15.53
N ASN A 291 -16.88 -6.76 15.22
CA ASN A 291 -17.65 -6.41 14.03
C ASN A 291 -19.00 -5.78 14.40
N THR A 292 -19.58 -5.02 13.48
CA THR A 292 -20.87 -4.34 13.71
C THR A 292 -21.97 -5.32 14.12
N GLU A 293 -22.64 -5.00 15.22
CA GLU A 293 -23.83 -5.70 15.68
C GLU A 293 -25.07 -4.82 15.49
N SER A 294 -24.99 -3.53 15.88
CA SER A 294 -26.11 -2.58 15.77
C SER A 294 -25.61 -1.13 15.78
N GLY A 295 -26.53 -0.17 15.65
CA GLY A 295 -26.25 1.27 15.70
C GLY A 295 -26.56 1.97 14.39
N SER A 296 -25.95 3.13 14.17
CA SER A 296 -26.25 3.96 13.00
C SER A 296 -25.09 4.85 12.58
N LEU A 297 -25.09 5.15 11.29
CA LEU A 297 -24.30 6.18 10.62
C LEU A 297 -25.22 7.34 10.24
N THR A 298 -24.80 8.58 10.46
CA THR A 298 -25.48 9.77 9.95
C THR A 298 -24.54 10.54 9.05
N ILE A 299 -24.90 10.70 7.78
CA ILE A 299 -24.20 11.55 6.82
C ILE A 299 -24.84 12.93 6.89
N THR A 300 -24.05 13.95 7.25
CA THR A 300 -24.49 15.34 7.38
C THR A 300 -24.16 16.18 6.15
N LEU A 301 -23.15 15.78 5.39
CA LEU A 301 -22.76 16.43 4.14
C LEU A 301 -22.37 15.35 3.12
N LYS A 302 -22.85 15.51 1.89
CA LYS A 302 -22.32 14.81 0.72
C LYS A 302 -22.32 15.73 -0.48
N THR A 303 -21.14 15.98 -1.04
CA THR A 303 -20.94 16.66 -2.32
C THR A 303 -20.43 15.66 -3.35
N ALA A 304 -20.08 16.12 -4.55
CA ALA A 304 -19.36 15.29 -5.53
C ALA A 304 -17.99 14.80 -4.99
N THR A 305 -17.43 15.55 -4.05
CA THR A 305 -16.02 15.51 -3.69
C THR A 305 -15.74 15.21 -2.24
N LYS A 306 -16.79 15.11 -1.42
CA LYS A 306 -16.66 15.07 0.04
C LYS A 306 -17.85 14.40 0.69
N ILE A 307 -17.60 13.68 1.77
CA ILE A 307 -18.63 13.15 2.66
C ILE A 307 -18.22 13.36 4.12
N GLU A 308 -19.16 13.82 4.95
CA GLU A 308 -18.97 14.02 6.38
C GLU A 308 -20.14 13.47 7.16
N GLY A 309 -19.87 13.08 8.41
CA GLY A 309 -20.91 12.57 9.27
C GLY A 309 -20.46 12.15 10.65
N THR A 310 -21.37 11.48 11.34
CA THR A 310 -21.17 10.92 12.67
C THR A 310 -21.60 9.47 12.70
N PHE A 311 -21.06 8.69 13.61
CA PHE A 311 -21.46 7.31 13.81
C PHE A 311 -21.59 6.96 15.29
N ASN A 312 -22.46 6.00 15.56
CA ASN A 312 -22.61 5.37 16.86
C ASN A 312 -23.00 3.91 16.63
N PHE A 313 -22.03 3.01 16.80
CA PHE A 313 -22.18 1.58 16.58
C PHE A 313 -21.87 0.80 17.84
N VAL A 314 -22.60 -0.31 18.01
CA VAL A 314 -22.19 -1.39 18.90
C VAL A 314 -21.54 -2.46 18.05
N VAL A 315 -20.32 -2.84 18.41
CA VAL A 315 -19.57 -3.92 17.78
C VAL A 315 -19.40 -5.07 18.76
N SER A 316 -19.33 -6.30 18.26
CA SER A 316 -19.12 -7.50 19.07
C SER A 316 -18.05 -8.40 18.50
N ASN A 317 -17.30 -9.02 19.40
CA ASN A 317 -16.34 -10.05 19.05
C ASN A 317 -17.07 -11.39 19.00
N PHE A 318 -17.01 -12.05 17.84
CA PHE A 318 -17.76 -13.30 17.60
C PHE A 318 -17.34 -14.44 18.55
N THR A 319 -16.06 -14.50 18.93
CA THR A 319 -15.51 -15.58 19.75
C THR A 319 -15.85 -15.42 21.24
N THR A 320 -15.77 -14.20 21.76
CA THR A 320 -15.91 -13.91 23.19
C THR A 320 -17.28 -13.36 23.57
N GLY A 321 -18.09 -12.91 22.59
CA GLY A 321 -19.36 -12.23 22.82
C GLY A 321 -19.22 -10.85 23.48
N LYS A 322 -17.99 -10.38 23.75
CA LYS A 322 -17.76 -9.05 24.32
C LYS A 322 -18.20 -7.99 23.32
N LYS A 323 -18.84 -6.95 23.84
CA LYS A 323 -19.30 -5.80 23.07
C LYS A 323 -18.47 -4.56 23.38
N LYS A 324 -18.37 -3.68 22.39
CA LYS A 324 -17.76 -2.35 22.47
C LYS A 324 -18.68 -1.35 21.79
N THR A 325 -18.65 -0.11 22.25
CA THR A 325 -19.32 0.99 21.56
C THR A 325 -18.28 1.81 20.82
N ILE A 326 -18.46 1.99 19.51
CA ILE A 326 -17.63 2.88 18.70
C ILE A 326 -18.47 4.10 18.32
N THR A 327 -18.08 5.27 18.79
CA THR A 327 -18.74 6.55 18.46
C THR A 327 -17.74 7.52 17.85
N GLY A 328 -18.21 8.45 17.04
CA GLY A 328 -17.30 9.43 16.47
C GLY A 328 -17.86 10.25 15.34
N SER A 329 -16.95 10.94 14.67
CA SER A 329 -17.20 11.70 13.44
C SER A 329 -16.14 11.42 12.40
N PHE A 330 -16.49 11.66 11.14
CA PHE A 330 -15.58 11.52 10.01
C PHE A 330 -15.84 12.63 9.00
N GLY A 331 -14.83 12.89 8.19
CA GLY A 331 -14.94 13.64 6.96
C GLY A 331 -13.88 13.13 6.01
N ILE A 332 -14.22 12.81 4.77
CA ILE A 332 -13.27 12.36 3.74
C ILE A 332 -13.56 13.08 2.43
N ASN A 333 -12.52 13.34 1.65
CA ASN A 333 -12.62 13.73 0.26
C ASN A 333 -12.73 12.48 -0.60
N THR A 334 -13.53 12.55 -1.66
CA THR A 334 -13.85 11.43 -2.54
C THR A 334 -13.38 11.64 -3.97
N ASP A 335 -12.70 12.75 -4.25
CA ASP A 335 -12.23 13.12 -5.61
C ASP A 335 -11.22 12.14 -6.18
N ASP A 336 -10.39 11.61 -5.30
CA ASP A 336 -9.27 10.75 -5.65
C ASP A 336 -9.55 9.29 -5.25
N LEU A 337 -10.81 8.86 -5.06
CA LEU A 337 -11.18 7.51 -4.59
C LEU A 337 -11.87 6.64 -5.66
#